data_AF-A0A318AKQ8-F1
#
_entry.id   AF-A0A318AKQ8-F1
#
_cell.length_a   1.000
_cell.length_b   1.000
_cell.length_c   1.000
_cell.angle_alpha   90.00
_cell.angle_beta   90.00
_cell.angle_gamma   90.00
#
_symmetry.space_group_name_H-M   'P 1'
#
loop_
_entity.id
_entity.type
_entity.pdbx_description
1 polymer ?
#
loop_
_entity_poly.entity_id
_entity_poly.type
_entity_poly.pdbx_seq_one_letter_code
_entity_poly.pdbx_strand_id
1 'polypeptide(L)'
;LENTATADSNQTGPDTDDATVPVLQRASIDIEKYVSIDGGATWDDADNPMGPIATSGANVMFKFVVANTGNVTLTNASVTDSVFDLNGAAAGTARALGTLGVGASTEFQISASWTAGQHVNDATASGSYSGGPVSDHDLAYYYGLIDTVGTRTPGFWLSPNGLTFWDGTVGNETKSGPDFPDGELLAFNNGITDGPDPGSSNKEERYILLGDYNGNGTTDVGEDTLKMSLALALKVIDASQKPSQDARYVLGRDVIAAWLNFEAGNATGDPLDPGSPAYKMNKAIDWLQQYADANHDGVADFNGQAIKQNSAAWQGSGAALHTALDEYNNHGSIGGVVFAGSGDDLLFTTMLTRFHEDALA
;
A
#
# COMPACT_ATOMS: atom_id res chain seq x y z
N LEU A 1 31.23 22.66 46.06
CA LEU A 1 31.13 24.01 46.66
C LEU A 1 31.80 23.94 48.02
N GLU A 2 32.75 24.82 48.27
CA GLU A 2 33.48 24.93 49.53
C GLU A 2 33.20 26.30 50.11
N ASN A 3 32.78 26.35 51.37
CA ASN A 3 32.57 27.58 52.11
C ASN A 3 33.40 27.53 53.38
N THR A 4 34.39 28.42 53.48
CA THR A 4 35.24 28.54 54.66
C THR A 4 34.83 29.79 55.44
N ALA A 5 34.42 29.62 56.69
CA ALA A 5 34.16 30.72 57.61
C ALA A 5 35.41 30.97 58.46
N THR A 6 35.76 32.24 58.66
CA THR A 6 36.85 32.65 59.55
C THR A 6 36.28 33.51 60.67
N ALA A 7 36.52 33.11 61.91
CA ALA A 7 36.23 33.92 63.09
C ALA A 7 37.55 34.47 63.65
N ASP A 8 37.58 35.77 63.97
CA ASP A 8 38.79 36.42 64.52
C ASP A 8 38.42 37.31 65.70
N SER A 9 39.40 37.56 66.58
CA SER A 9 39.24 38.45 67.73
C SER A 9 40.52 39.21 68.03
N ASN A 10 40.43 40.24 68.87
CA ASN A 10 41.60 40.97 69.35
C ASN A 10 42.38 40.24 70.46
N GLN A 11 41.92 39.06 70.89
CA GLN A 11 42.43 38.32 72.05
C GLN A 11 42.91 36.91 71.70
N THR A 12 42.59 36.40 70.50
CA THR A 12 43.00 35.10 69.97
C THR A 12 43.43 35.26 68.52
N GLY A 13 44.15 34.28 67.96
CA GLY A 13 44.33 34.22 66.51
C GLY A 13 43.02 33.86 65.81
N PRO A 14 42.93 34.07 64.48
CA PRO A 14 41.79 33.64 63.69
C PRO A 14 41.66 32.11 63.69
N ASP A 15 40.42 31.64 63.73
CA ASP A 15 40.04 30.24 63.59
C ASP A 15 39.13 30.05 62.38
N THR A 16 39.20 28.88 61.76
CA THR A 16 38.46 28.58 60.53
C THR A 16 37.72 27.27 60.61
N ASP A 17 36.51 27.26 60.06
CA ASP A 17 35.71 26.05 59.86
C ASP A 17 35.23 26.01 58.40
N ASP A 18 35.19 24.82 57.82
CA ASP A 18 34.82 24.61 56.42
C ASP A 18 33.59 23.71 56.28
N ALA A 19 32.77 24.04 55.27
CA ALA A 19 31.64 23.23 54.85
C ALA A 19 31.75 22.94 53.35
N THR A 20 31.82 21.65 53.01
CA THR A 20 31.88 21.19 51.62
C THR A 20 30.59 20.49 51.20
N VAL A 21 30.05 20.87 50.04
CA VAL A 21 28.95 20.17 49.36
C VAL A 21 29.44 19.71 47.98
N PRO A 22 29.50 18.39 47.70
CA PRO A 22 29.86 17.91 46.36
C PRO A 22 28.75 18.23 45.36
N VAL A 23 29.13 18.79 44.20
CA VAL A 23 28.21 18.97 43.06
C VAL A 23 28.41 17.78 42.14
N LEU A 24 27.50 16.81 42.18
CA LEU A 24 27.58 15.61 41.35
C LEU A 24 27.19 15.97 39.90
N GLN A 25 28.13 15.83 38.97
CA GLN A 25 27.84 15.93 37.54
C GLN A 25 27.13 14.67 37.06
N ARG A 26 25.98 14.85 36.41
CA ARG A 26 25.15 13.82 35.80
C ARG A 26 24.87 14.25 34.36
N ALA A 27 25.73 13.83 33.44
CA ALA A 27 25.46 13.99 32.02
C ALA A 27 24.40 12.97 31.60
N SER A 28 23.43 13.40 30.81
CA SER A 28 22.39 12.55 30.24
C SER A 28 21.89 13.21 28.97
N ILE A 29 21.76 12.43 27.92
CA ILE A 29 21.12 12.82 26.66
C ILE A 29 19.95 11.87 26.45
N ASP A 30 18.92 12.36 25.79
CA ASP A 30 17.68 11.65 25.51
C ASP A 30 17.33 11.90 24.04
N ILE A 31 16.91 10.88 23.32
CA ILE A 31 16.39 10.99 21.96
C ILE A 31 15.04 10.30 21.87
N GLU A 32 14.12 10.95 21.18
CA GLU A 32 12.81 10.42 20.84
C GLU A 32 12.59 10.54 19.34
N LYS A 33 12.05 9.48 18.72
CA LYS A 33 11.92 9.38 17.27
C LYS A 33 10.51 8.98 16.86
N TYR A 34 9.80 9.97 16.37
CA TYR A 34 8.45 9.81 15.86
C TYR A 34 8.39 9.45 14.38
N VAL A 35 7.32 8.76 13.99
CA VAL A 35 6.91 8.51 12.60
C VAL A 35 5.63 9.27 12.27
N SER A 36 5.56 9.78 11.04
CA SER A 36 4.34 10.30 10.44
C SER A 36 4.09 9.60 9.11
N ILE A 37 2.85 9.20 8.85
CA ILE A 37 2.41 8.58 7.57
C ILE A 37 1.59 9.55 6.70
N ASP A 38 1.29 10.75 7.23
CA ASP A 38 0.39 11.73 6.63
C ASP A 38 1.11 13.04 6.26
N GLY A 39 2.42 12.97 6.04
CA GLY A 39 3.23 14.13 5.64
C GLY A 39 3.44 15.15 6.77
N GLY A 40 3.49 14.69 8.02
CA GLY A 40 3.82 15.48 9.21
C GLY A 40 2.63 16.13 9.91
N ALA A 41 1.39 15.78 9.52
CA ALA A 41 0.19 16.29 10.17
C ALA A 41 -0.02 15.65 11.56
N THR A 42 0.26 14.35 11.68
CA THR A 42 0.27 13.61 12.94
C THR A 42 1.60 12.86 13.13
N TRP A 43 1.94 12.59 14.39
CA TRP A 43 3.20 11.94 14.79
C TRP A 43 2.89 10.84 15.81
N ASP A 44 3.32 9.62 15.51
CA ASP A 44 3.27 8.45 16.38
C ASP A 44 4.66 8.24 17.00
N ASP A 45 4.71 7.87 18.28
CA ASP A 45 5.96 7.46 18.98
C ASP A 45 6.62 6.31 18.24
N ALA A 46 5.79 5.40 17.70
CA ALA A 46 6.21 4.31 16.87
C ALA A 46 7.18 3.31 17.54
N ASP A 47 7.26 3.26 18.88
CA ASP A 47 8.01 2.28 19.66
C ASP A 47 7.53 0.83 19.51
N ASN A 48 6.24 0.67 19.22
CA ASN A 48 5.65 -0.66 19.09
C ASN A 48 6.12 -1.30 17.78
N PRO A 49 6.61 -2.55 17.78
CA PRO A 49 7.09 -3.23 16.58
C PRO A 49 6.18 -3.15 15.34
N MET A 50 4.86 -3.05 15.50
CA MET A 50 3.94 -2.84 14.36
C MET A 50 4.10 -1.43 13.75
N GLY A 51 4.20 -0.41 14.60
CA GLY A 51 4.18 1.00 14.24
C GLY A 51 2.87 1.45 13.55
N PRO A 52 2.80 2.71 13.09
CA PRO A 52 1.73 3.17 12.22
C PRO A 52 1.75 2.47 10.85
N ILE A 53 0.57 2.28 10.27
CA ILE A 53 0.38 1.63 8.96
C ILE A 53 0.39 2.67 7.85
N ALA A 54 1.42 2.64 7.01
CA ALA A 54 1.56 3.51 5.86
C ALA A 54 1.02 2.81 4.61
N THR A 55 -0.06 3.31 4.03
CA THR A 55 -0.61 2.79 2.76
C THR A 55 0.26 3.17 1.56
N SER A 56 0.03 2.54 0.41
CA SER A 56 0.81 2.84 -0.79
C SER A 56 0.66 4.32 -1.18
N GLY A 57 1.78 5.00 -1.41
CA GLY A 57 1.80 6.44 -1.69
C GLY A 57 1.76 7.35 -0.45
N ALA A 58 1.72 6.80 0.77
CA ALA A 58 1.84 7.58 2.00
C ALA A 58 3.16 8.39 2.03
N ASN A 59 3.09 9.61 2.56
CA ASN A 59 4.26 10.46 2.74
C ASN A 59 4.87 10.21 4.12
N VAL A 60 5.80 9.26 4.16
CA VAL A 60 6.45 8.85 5.41
C VAL A 60 7.49 9.90 5.83
N MET A 61 7.39 10.36 7.07
CA MET A 61 8.36 11.28 7.67
C MET A 61 8.80 10.80 9.05
N PHE A 62 10.01 11.19 9.44
CA PHE A 62 10.56 10.95 10.77
C PHE A 62 10.88 12.28 11.45
N LYS A 63 10.64 12.37 12.76
CA LYS A 63 10.98 13.53 13.58
C LYS A 63 11.82 13.07 14.76
N PHE A 64 12.96 13.72 14.93
CA PHE A 64 13.92 13.43 15.99
C PHE A 64 13.87 14.58 16.99
N VAL A 65 13.69 14.28 18.26
CA VAL A 65 13.75 15.25 19.36
C VAL A 65 14.88 14.82 20.28
N VAL A 66 15.90 15.66 20.41
CA VAL A 66 17.07 15.37 21.25
C VAL A 66 17.15 16.37 22.38
N ALA A 67 17.25 15.89 23.62
CA ALA A 67 17.29 16.73 24.82
C ALA A 67 18.49 16.40 25.71
N ASN A 68 19.06 17.43 26.33
CA ASN A 68 20.00 17.25 27.43
C ASN A 68 19.22 17.17 28.75
N THR A 69 18.99 15.95 29.22
CA THR A 69 18.29 15.64 30.49
C THR A 69 19.23 15.63 31.70
N GLY A 70 20.52 15.88 31.49
CA GLY A 70 21.53 15.97 32.53
C GLY A 70 21.57 17.33 33.23
N ASN A 71 22.51 17.48 34.17
CA ASN A 71 22.78 18.73 34.89
C ASN A 71 24.11 19.41 34.48
N VAL A 72 24.69 18.99 33.35
CA VAL A 72 25.89 19.58 32.74
C VAL A 72 25.65 19.84 31.26
N THR A 73 26.28 20.88 30.71
CA THR A 73 26.26 21.17 29.27
C THR A 73 26.96 20.05 28.51
N LEU A 74 26.33 19.58 27.43
CA LEU A 74 26.89 18.62 26.49
C LEU A 74 27.48 19.36 25.28
N THR A 75 28.62 18.88 24.80
CA THR A 75 29.32 19.37 23.61
C THR A 75 29.45 18.26 22.59
N ASN A 76 29.73 18.62 21.33
CA ASN A 76 29.82 17.67 20.21
C ASN A 76 28.57 16.77 20.10
N ALA A 77 27.41 17.33 20.41
CA ALA A 77 26.16 16.60 20.29
C ALA A 77 25.89 16.27 18.82
N SER A 78 25.48 15.04 18.53
CA SER A 78 25.18 14.57 17.17
C SER A 78 24.18 13.43 17.16
N VAL A 79 23.54 13.19 16.02
CA VAL A 79 22.61 12.08 15.79
C VAL A 79 23.08 11.25 14.61
N THR A 80 23.09 9.92 14.77
CA THR A 80 23.23 8.94 13.69
C THR A 80 21.97 8.11 13.56
N ASP A 81 21.76 7.50 12.41
CA ASP A 81 20.58 6.70 12.11
C ASP A 81 21.01 5.43 11.35
N SER A 82 20.35 4.30 11.62
CA SER A 82 20.71 3.01 11.04
C SER A 82 20.29 2.86 9.58
N VAL A 83 19.35 3.69 9.09
CA VAL A 83 18.83 3.65 7.73
C VAL A 83 19.22 4.89 6.94
N PHE A 84 19.19 6.07 7.57
CA PHE A 84 19.33 7.35 6.88
C PHE A 84 20.71 7.99 7.07
N ASP A 85 21.20 8.60 5.99
CA ASP A 85 22.27 9.60 6.11
C ASP A 85 21.65 10.94 6.54
N LEU A 86 21.88 11.32 7.80
CA LEU A 86 21.32 12.56 8.37
C LEU A 86 22.14 13.81 8.05
N ASN A 87 23.28 13.66 7.37
CA ASN A 87 24.20 14.74 7.05
C ASN A 87 24.04 15.27 5.61
N GLY A 88 23.08 14.72 4.87
CA GLY A 88 22.72 15.16 3.53
C GLY A 88 23.87 14.99 2.53
N ALA A 89 24.39 16.10 1.99
CA ALA A 89 25.49 16.07 1.01
C ALA A 89 26.88 16.25 1.65
N ALA A 90 26.95 16.50 2.96
CA ALA A 90 28.22 16.64 3.66
C ALA A 90 28.85 15.27 3.94
N ALA A 91 30.16 15.25 4.19
CA ALA A 91 30.88 13.99 4.45
C ALA A 91 30.56 13.42 5.85
N GLY A 92 30.33 12.11 5.91
CA GLY A 92 29.90 11.40 7.14
C GLY A 92 28.39 11.29 7.23
N THR A 93 27.86 10.46 8.14
CA THR A 93 26.43 10.15 8.24
C THR A 93 25.71 10.83 9.41
N ALA A 94 26.48 11.43 10.33
CA ALA A 94 25.95 12.01 11.56
C ALA A 94 25.53 13.46 11.35
N ARG A 95 24.35 13.82 11.85
CA ARG A 95 23.92 15.22 11.96
C ARG A 95 24.53 15.86 13.20
N ALA A 96 25.32 16.91 13.01
CA ALA A 96 25.84 17.70 14.12
C ALA A 96 24.76 18.61 14.74
N LEU A 97 24.63 18.56 16.07
CA LEU A 97 23.78 19.44 16.88
C LEU A 97 24.59 20.48 17.66
N GLY A 98 25.89 20.23 17.88
CA GLY A 98 26.80 21.18 18.51
C GLY A 98 26.76 21.13 20.04
N THR A 99 26.35 22.22 20.70
CA THR A 99 26.30 22.30 22.16
C THR A 99 24.86 22.29 22.64
N LEU A 100 24.54 21.40 23.59
CA LEU A 100 23.25 21.36 24.26
C LEU A 100 23.42 21.78 25.71
N GLY A 101 22.91 22.97 26.05
CA GLY A 101 22.82 23.43 27.44
C GLY A 101 21.91 22.53 28.29
N VAL A 102 21.98 22.66 29.60
CA VAL A 102 21.11 21.92 30.53
C VAL A 102 19.64 22.20 30.22
N GLY A 103 18.85 21.14 29.98
CA GLY A 103 17.44 21.25 29.62
C GLY A 103 17.17 21.77 28.22
N ALA A 104 18.20 22.01 27.39
CA ALA A 104 18.00 22.39 26.00
C ALA A 104 17.55 21.17 25.18
N SER A 105 16.63 21.41 24.25
CA SER A 105 16.19 20.45 23.24
C SER A 105 16.37 21.01 21.84
N THR A 106 16.53 20.10 20.87
CA THR A 106 16.53 20.41 19.45
C THR A 106 15.69 19.38 18.72
N GLU A 107 15.03 19.80 17.66
CA GLU A 107 14.25 18.90 16.82
C GLU A 107 14.60 19.05 15.34
N PHE A 108 14.38 17.99 14.57
CA PHE A 108 14.43 18.04 13.12
C PHE A 108 13.67 16.90 12.47
N GLN A 109 13.40 17.03 11.16
CA GLN A 109 12.60 16.08 10.40
C GLN A 109 13.29 15.68 9.09
N ILE A 110 12.96 14.49 8.60
CA ILE A 110 13.33 13.99 7.28
C ILE A 110 12.13 13.29 6.63
N SER A 111 12.11 13.21 5.31
CA SER A 111 11.14 12.42 4.54
C SER A 111 11.78 11.14 4.05
N ALA A 112 10.99 10.08 3.99
CA ALA A 112 11.37 8.79 3.43
C ALA A 112 10.37 8.38 2.34
N SER A 113 10.85 7.72 1.29
CA SER A 113 9.95 7.09 0.33
C SER A 113 9.26 5.90 0.97
N TRP A 114 7.96 5.77 0.74
CA TRP A 114 7.21 4.59 1.14
C TRP A 114 7.81 3.33 0.51
N THR A 115 7.91 2.27 1.29
CA THR A 115 8.31 0.93 0.83
C THR A 115 7.50 -0.12 1.58
N ALA A 116 7.12 -1.20 0.89
CA ALA A 116 6.28 -2.25 1.48
C ALA A 116 6.98 -3.01 2.61
N GLY A 117 6.20 -3.50 3.58
CA GLY A 117 6.62 -4.37 4.66
C GLY A 117 7.00 -3.68 5.96
N GLN A 118 7.49 -4.47 6.91
CA GLN A 118 7.92 -3.97 8.21
C GLN A 118 9.24 -3.20 8.11
N HIS A 119 9.27 -2.00 8.68
CA HIS A 119 10.46 -1.19 8.82
C HIS A 119 10.76 -0.95 10.30
N VAL A 120 12.06 -0.95 10.60
CA VAL A 120 12.59 -0.54 11.89
C VAL A 120 13.72 0.43 11.62
N ASN A 121 13.78 1.49 12.41
CA ASN A 121 14.84 2.46 12.32
C ASN A 121 15.31 2.83 13.72
N ASP A 122 16.63 2.75 13.93
CA ASP A 122 17.30 3.04 15.19
C ASP A 122 18.09 4.35 15.03
N ALA A 123 17.72 5.36 15.82
CA ALA A 123 18.44 6.61 15.89
C ALA A 123 19.22 6.72 17.19
N THR A 124 20.48 7.10 17.11
CA THR A 124 21.36 7.26 18.27
C THR A 124 21.77 8.71 18.41
N ALA A 125 21.43 9.35 19.53
CA ALA A 125 22.01 10.62 19.94
C ALA A 125 23.26 10.40 20.79
N SER A 126 24.28 11.23 20.59
CA SER A 126 25.50 11.24 21.40
C SER A 126 25.90 12.64 21.79
N GLY A 127 26.68 12.77 22.87
CA GLY A 127 27.28 14.02 23.33
C GLY A 127 28.47 13.76 24.24
N SER A 128 29.19 14.81 24.60
CA SER A 128 30.39 14.71 25.45
C SER A 128 30.41 15.80 26.53
N TYR A 129 30.91 15.44 27.70
CA TYR A 129 31.22 16.36 28.79
C TYR A 129 32.58 16.00 29.42
N SER A 130 33.02 16.73 30.46
CA SER A 130 34.31 16.51 31.11
C SER A 130 34.52 15.11 31.69
N GLY A 131 33.45 14.39 32.02
CA GLY A 131 33.52 13.03 32.55
C GLY A 131 33.42 11.92 31.50
N GLY A 132 33.24 12.24 30.21
CA GLY A 132 33.19 11.25 29.13
C GLY A 132 32.04 11.47 28.13
N PRO A 133 31.83 10.52 27.21
CA PRO A 133 30.69 10.54 26.31
C PRO A 133 29.40 10.10 27.01
N VAL A 134 28.27 10.56 26.48
CA VAL A 134 26.93 10.04 26.76
C VAL A 134 26.24 9.70 25.46
N SER A 135 25.35 8.73 25.48
CA SER A 135 24.58 8.31 24.33
C SER A 135 23.22 7.80 24.75
N ASP A 136 22.27 7.94 23.86
CA ASP A 136 20.94 7.37 23.96
C ASP A 136 20.47 6.95 22.57
N HIS A 137 19.54 5.99 22.48
CA HIS A 137 19.02 5.53 21.21
C HIS A 137 17.54 5.20 21.31
N ASP A 138 16.86 5.37 20.19
CA ASP A 138 15.42 5.19 20.10
C ASP A 138 14.99 4.53 18.78
N LEU A 139 13.99 3.65 18.88
CA LEU A 139 13.54 2.78 17.79
C LEU A 139 12.17 3.24 17.27
N ALA A 140 12.12 3.53 15.98
CA ALA A 140 10.89 3.87 15.29
C ALA A 140 10.50 2.78 14.27
N TYR A 141 9.27 2.29 14.37
CA TYR A 141 8.70 1.28 13.49
C TYR A 141 7.65 1.87 12.54
N TYR A 142 7.50 1.31 11.35
CA TYR A 142 6.28 1.50 10.55
C TYR A 142 6.07 0.30 9.65
N TYR A 143 4.82 0.07 9.27
CA TYR A 143 4.47 -0.99 8.33
C TYR A 143 3.97 -0.39 7.01
N GLY A 144 4.68 -0.65 5.91
CA GLY A 144 4.23 -0.30 4.58
C GLY A 144 3.21 -1.32 4.06
N LEU A 145 1.92 -0.97 4.12
CA LEU A 145 0.83 -1.78 3.59
C LEU A 145 0.61 -1.48 2.10
N ILE A 146 0.64 -2.52 1.27
CA ILE A 146 0.11 -2.40 -0.09
C ILE A 146 -1.42 -2.47 0.04
N ASP A 147 -2.10 -1.34 -0.07
CA ASP A 147 -3.55 -1.19 0.09
C ASP A 147 -4.32 -1.27 -1.23
N THR A 148 -3.66 -1.65 -2.32
CA THR A 148 -4.32 -1.99 -3.58
C THR A 148 -4.78 -3.45 -3.54
N VAL A 149 -5.89 -3.80 -4.18
CA VAL A 149 -6.32 -5.20 -4.31
C VAL A 149 -5.36 -6.04 -5.17
N GLY A 150 -4.75 -5.39 -6.17
CA GLY A 150 -3.93 -6.06 -7.17
C GLY A 150 -4.80 -6.75 -8.21
N THR A 151 -4.35 -6.74 -9.47
CA THR A 151 -5.05 -7.45 -10.53
C THR A 151 -4.91 -8.96 -10.36
N ARG A 152 -5.96 -9.67 -10.74
CA ARG A 152 -6.07 -11.12 -10.70
C ARG A 152 -6.20 -11.66 -12.12
N THR A 153 -5.49 -12.76 -12.37
CA THR A 153 -5.55 -13.47 -13.65
C THR A 153 -6.96 -14.01 -13.92
N PRO A 154 -7.34 -14.26 -15.19
CA PRO A 154 -8.62 -14.91 -15.49
C PRO A 154 -8.77 -16.30 -14.83
N GLY A 155 -7.67 -16.99 -14.52
CA GLY A 155 -7.70 -18.26 -13.81
C GLY A 155 -8.09 -18.12 -12.33
N PHE A 156 -7.68 -17.05 -11.67
CA PHE A 156 -8.11 -16.75 -10.30
C PHE A 156 -9.62 -16.59 -10.21
N TRP A 157 -10.21 -15.79 -11.09
CA TRP A 157 -11.65 -15.52 -11.13
C TRP A 157 -12.51 -16.75 -11.42
N LEU A 158 -11.93 -17.79 -12.04
CA LEU A 158 -12.58 -19.09 -12.25
C LEU A 158 -12.49 -20.01 -11.01
N SER A 159 -11.49 -19.81 -10.15
CA SER A 159 -11.30 -20.64 -8.97
C SER A 159 -12.48 -20.48 -7.99
N PRO A 160 -12.76 -21.46 -7.11
CA PRO A 160 -13.81 -21.35 -6.11
C PRO A 160 -13.75 -20.05 -5.29
N ASN A 161 -12.55 -19.55 -5.02
CA ASN A 161 -12.32 -18.29 -4.30
C ASN A 161 -12.63 -17.07 -5.17
N GLY A 162 -12.25 -17.10 -6.45
CA GLY A 162 -12.66 -16.08 -7.43
C GLY A 162 -14.19 -15.97 -7.50
N LEU A 163 -14.88 -17.12 -7.51
CA LEU A 163 -16.33 -17.20 -7.62
C LEU A 163 -17.08 -16.69 -6.39
N THR A 164 -16.50 -16.71 -5.18
CA THR A 164 -17.14 -16.10 -4.00
C THR A 164 -17.20 -14.58 -4.14
N PHE A 165 -16.23 -13.93 -4.80
CA PHE A 165 -16.34 -12.49 -5.09
C PHE A 165 -17.49 -12.15 -6.04
N TRP A 166 -17.92 -13.09 -6.89
CA TRP A 166 -19.04 -12.88 -7.81
C TRP A 166 -20.40 -12.96 -7.11
N ASP A 167 -20.46 -13.44 -5.86
CA ASP A 167 -21.72 -13.59 -5.13
C ASP A 167 -22.19 -12.29 -4.44
N GLY A 168 -21.35 -11.25 -4.45
CA GLY A 168 -21.66 -9.93 -3.88
C GLY A 168 -21.78 -9.91 -2.35
N THR A 169 -21.42 -10.99 -1.66
CA THR A 169 -21.51 -11.10 -0.22
C THR A 169 -20.16 -10.83 0.43
N VAL A 170 -20.00 -9.63 0.98
CA VAL A 170 -18.80 -9.22 1.72
C VAL A 170 -18.51 -10.22 2.86
N GLY A 171 -17.30 -10.78 2.87
CA GLY A 171 -16.83 -11.69 3.93
C GLY A 171 -17.07 -13.17 3.66
N ASN A 172 -17.61 -13.54 2.50
CA ASN A 172 -17.75 -14.95 2.08
C ASN A 172 -16.48 -15.54 1.46
N GLU A 173 -15.41 -14.76 1.31
CA GLU A 173 -14.25 -15.15 0.52
C GLU A 173 -13.26 -15.98 1.35
N THR A 174 -12.98 -17.21 0.88
CA THR A 174 -12.15 -18.18 1.60
C THR A 174 -10.67 -18.10 1.20
N LYS A 175 -9.75 -18.39 2.13
CA LYS A 175 -8.30 -18.48 1.83
C LYS A 175 -8.01 -19.37 0.63
N SER A 176 -7.13 -18.90 -0.25
CA SER A 176 -6.56 -19.70 -1.35
C SER A 176 -5.20 -20.30 -1.00
N GLY A 177 -5.18 -21.25 -0.07
CA GLY A 177 -3.94 -21.92 0.37
C GLY A 177 -3.36 -21.34 1.66
N PRO A 178 -2.23 -21.89 2.13
CA PRO A 178 -1.68 -21.54 3.45
C PRO A 178 -1.15 -20.11 3.53
N ASP A 179 -0.69 -19.56 2.40
CA ASP A 179 0.00 -18.26 2.33
C ASP A 179 -0.94 -17.12 1.90
N PHE A 180 -2.24 -17.37 1.83
CA PHE A 180 -3.25 -16.40 1.38
C PHE A 180 -4.11 -15.94 2.57
N PRO A 181 -4.28 -14.63 2.82
CA PRO A 181 -4.98 -14.15 4.02
C PRO A 181 -6.50 -14.42 3.99
N ASP A 182 -7.12 -14.41 5.17
CA ASP A 182 -8.60 -14.32 5.28
C ASP A 182 -9.04 -12.89 4.94
N GLY A 183 -10.18 -12.73 4.25
CA GLY A 183 -10.77 -11.40 4.02
C GLY A 183 -9.90 -10.45 3.21
N GLU A 184 -9.02 -11.00 2.34
CA GLU A 184 -7.90 -10.32 1.69
C GLU A 184 -8.29 -9.08 0.86
N LEU A 185 -9.55 -8.96 0.42
CA LEU A 185 -9.97 -7.81 -0.35
C LEU A 185 -10.71 -6.80 0.51
N LEU A 186 -10.12 -5.60 0.62
CA LEU A 186 -10.87 -4.34 0.71
C LEU A 186 -11.68 -4.08 -0.57
N ALA A 187 -12.18 -5.12 -1.24
CA ALA A 187 -13.03 -5.00 -2.41
C ALA A 187 -14.29 -4.28 -1.95
N PHE A 188 -14.40 -3.01 -2.36
CA PHE A 188 -15.67 -2.35 -2.39
C PHE A 188 -16.54 -3.11 -3.38
N ASN A 189 -17.50 -3.88 -2.87
CA ASN A 189 -18.62 -4.34 -3.70
C ASN A 189 -19.34 -3.09 -4.21
N ASN A 190 -19.04 -2.66 -5.43
CA ASN A 190 -19.67 -1.49 -6.03
C ASN A 190 -20.37 -1.80 -7.36
N GLY A 191 -20.71 -3.07 -7.64
CA GLY A 191 -21.41 -3.43 -8.87
C GLY A 191 -22.34 -4.64 -8.81
N ILE A 192 -22.49 -5.31 -7.65
CA ILE A 192 -23.52 -6.35 -7.46
C ILE A 192 -24.53 -5.89 -6.40
N THR A 193 -25.16 -4.74 -6.67
CA THR A 193 -26.42 -4.34 -6.03
C THR A 193 -27.45 -3.92 -7.10
N ASP A 194 -27.74 -4.85 -8.01
CA ASP A 194 -29.11 -5.31 -8.33
C ASP A 194 -29.09 -6.25 -9.56
N GLY A 195 -28.60 -7.47 -9.31
CA GLY A 195 -29.31 -8.67 -9.75
C GLY A 195 -29.76 -9.41 -8.48
N PRO A 196 -31.00 -9.90 -8.36
CA PRO A 196 -31.50 -10.50 -7.13
C PRO A 196 -30.64 -11.69 -6.65
N ASP A 197 -30.43 -11.76 -5.33
CA ASP A 197 -29.94 -12.93 -4.62
C ASP A 197 -30.78 -14.17 -4.96
N PRO A 198 -30.24 -15.24 -5.57
CA PRO A 198 -30.95 -16.47 -5.73
C PRO A 198 -30.73 -17.32 -4.48
N GLY A 199 -31.42 -16.98 -3.39
CA GLY A 199 -31.93 -18.04 -2.55
C GLY A 199 -32.70 -19.01 -3.44
N SER A 200 -32.24 -20.26 -3.57
CA SER A 200 -32.87 -21.42 -4.24
C SER A 200 -33.63 -21.22 -5.59
N SER A 201 -33.52 -20.08 -6.25
CA SER A 201 -34.23 -19.71 -7.48
C SER A 201 -33.25 -19.68 -8.66
N ASN A 202 -33.70 -20.32 -9.75
CA ASN A 202 -33.14 -20.33 -11.12
C ASN A 202 -31.80 -19.59 -11.37
N LYS A 203 -30.71 -20.37 -11.44
CA LYS A 203 -29.36 -19.95 -11.86
C LYS A 203 -29.26 -19.32 -13.28
N GLU A 204 -30.37 -19.24 -14.01
CA GLU A 204 -30.46 -18.79 -15.41
C GLU A 204 -30.75 -17.28 -15.56
N GLU A 205 -31.10 -16.55 -14.49
CA GLU A 205 -31.43 -15.10 -14.54
C GLU A 205 -30.28 -14.16 -14.12
N ARG A 206 -29.14 -14.70 -13.65
CA ARG A 206 -27.97 -13.90 -13.25
C ARG A 206 -27.14 -13.46 -14.45
N TYR A 207 -26.55 -12.27 -14.38
CA TYR A 207 -25.70 -11.71 -15.43
C TYR A 207 -24.61 -10.80 -14.83
N ILE A 208 -23.59 -10.53 -15.65
CA ILE A 208 -22.61 -9.46 -15.45
C ILE A 208 -22.90 -8.37 -16.48
N LEU A 209 -22.85 -7.11 -16.07
CA LEU A 209 -22.91 -5.96 -16.97
C LEU A 209 -21.51 -5.36 -17.06
N LEU A 210 -20.80 -5.70 -18.13
CA LEU A 210 -19.46 -5.18 -18.38
C LEU A 210 -19.59 -3.71 -18.75
N GLY A 211 -18.71 -2.83 -18.24
CA GLY A 211 -18.67 -1.41 -18.59
C GLY A 211 -19.63 -0.49 -17.81
N ASP A 212 -20.36 -1.03 -16.82
CA ASP A 212 -21.22 -0.28 -15.90
C ASP A 212 -20.38 0.34 -14.76
N TYR A 213 -19.69 1.45 -15.06
CA TYR A 213 -18.70 2.04 -14.16
C TYR A 213 -19.31 2.63 -12.89
N ASN A 214 -20.61 2.89 -12.88
CA ASN A 214 -21.31 3.39 -11.70
C ASN A 214 -21.97 2.27 -10.88
N GLY A 215 -22.05 1.06 -11.43
CA GLY A 215 -22.45 -0.17 -10.75
C GLY A 215 -23.92 -0.22 -10.38
N ASN A 216 -24.78 0.52 -11.08
CA ASN A 216 -26.21 0.54 -10.81
C ASN A 216 -27.00 -0.57 -11.52
N GLY A 217 -26.32 -1.43 -12.27
CA GLY A 217 -26.91 -2.56 -13.00
C GLY A 217 -27.65 -2.15 -14.29
N THR A 218 -27.49 -0.91 -14.76
CA THR A 218 -28.15 -0.39 -15.95
C THR A 218 -27.17 0.33 -16.86
N THR A 219 -27.43 0.29 -18.17
CA THR A 219 -26.61 1.03 -19.15
C THR A 219 -26.97 2.51 -19.12
N ASP A 220 -26.05 3.36 -18.67
CA ASP A 220 -26.24 4.81 -18.64
C ASP A 220 -25.62 5.54 -19.85
N VAL A 221 -26.00 6.82 -20.00
CA VAL A 221 -25.40 7.70 -21.02
C VAL A 221 -23.91 7.90 -20.72
N GLY A 222 -23.06 7.47 -21.65
CA GLY A 222 -21.62 7.60 -21.54
C GLY A 222 -20.90 6.31 -21.16
N GLU A 223 -21.66 5.27 -20.81
CA GLU A 223 -21.14 3.92 -20.62
C GLU A 223 -21.19 3.14 -21.93
N ASP A 224 -20.21 2.27 -22.11
CA ASP A 224 -20.19 1.29 -23.18
C ASP A 224 -20.32 -0.08 -22.53
N THR A 225 -21.52 -0.67 -22.62
CA THR A 225 -21.85 -1.84 -21.82
C THR A 225 -22.12 -3.09 -22.65
N LEU A 226 -21.80 -4.26 -22.11
CA LEU A 226 -22.23 -5.55 -22.67
C LEU A 226 -22.73 -6.46 -21.55
N LYS A 227 -24.00 -6.86 -21.65
CA LYS A 227 -24.61 -7.81 -20.72
C LYS A 227 -24.23 -9.24 -21.11
N MET A 228 -23.80 -10.04 -20.13
CA MET A 228 -23.51 -11.45 -20.33
C MET A 228 -24.15 -12.29 -19.22
N SER A 229 -24.93 -13.31 -19.58
CA SER A 229 -25.49 -14.21 -18.55
C SER A 229 -24.36 -14.88 -17.76
N LEU A 230 -24.58 -15.15 -16.47
CA LEU A 230 -23.58 -15.77 -15.61
C LEU A 230 -23.10 -17.10 -16.18
N ALA A 231 -24.02 -17.92 -16.72
CA ALA A 231 -23.67 -19.19 -17.35
C ALA A 231 -22.72 -19.00 -18.54
N LEU A 232 -22.95 -17.95 -19.35
CA LEU A 232 -22.07 -17.62 -20.47
C LEU A 232 -20.76 -17.02 -19.97
N ALA A 233 -20.76 -16.13 -18.98
CA ALA A 233 -19.57 -15.54 -18.40
C ALA A 233 -18.63 -16.59 -17.80
N LEU A 234 -19.16 -17.56 -17.06
CA LEU A 234 -18.40 -18.70 -16.55
C LEU A 234 -17.79 -19.54 -17.67
N LYS A 235 -18.56 -19.78 -18.75
CA LYS A 235 -18.06 -20.50 -19.92
C LYS A 235 -16.96 -19.73 -20.65
N VAL A 236 -17.08 -18.41 -20.75
CA VAL A 236 -16.12 -17.54 -21.42
C VAL A 236 -14.84 -17.43 -20.59
N ILE A 237 -14.94 -17.23 -19.28
CA ILE A 237 -13.75 -17.13 -18.42
C ILE A 237 -12.99 -18.46 -18.27
N ASP A 238 -13.70 -19.59 -18.33
CA ASP A 238 -13.15 -20.95 -18.38
C ASP A 238 -12.49 -21.29 -19.73
N ALA A 239 -12.73 -20.50 -20.79
CA ALA A 239 -12.14 -20.76 -22.09
C ALA A 239 -10.61 -20.57 -22.02
N SER A 240 -9.91 -21.64 -21.66
CA SER A 240 -8.45 -21.67 -21.66
C SER A 240 -7.96 -21.26 -23.03
N GLN A 241 -6.75 -20.69 -23.10
CA GLN A 241 -6.12 -20.23 -24.35
C GLN A 241 -5.98 -21.33 -25.44
N LYS A 242 -6.45 -22.56 -25.19
CA LYS A 242 -6.39 -23.72 -26.08
C LYS A 242 -7.62 -24.62 -25.83
N PRO A 243 -8.82 -24.40 -26.43
CA PRO A 243 -8.98 -24.85 -27.82
C PRO A 243 -10.15 -24.24 -28.65
N SER A 244 -10.84 -23.15 -28.27
CA SER A 244 -12.04 -22.75 -29.04
C SER A 244 -11.72 -22.22 -30.45
N GLN A 245 -10.48 -21.76 -30.71
CA GLN A 245 -10.05 -21.00 -31.90
C GLN A 245 -10.89 -19.73 -32.19
N ASP A 246 -11.89 -19.47 -31.35
CA ASP A 246 -12.85 -18.39 -31.49
C ASP A 246 -12.36 -17.23 -30.65
N ALA A 247 -11.91 -16.21 -31.34
CA ALA A 247 -11.27 -15.04 -30.76
C ALA A 247 -12.23 -14.24 -29.86
N ARG A 248 -13.55 -14.45 -29.99
CA ARG A 248 -14.56 -13.90 -29.08
C ARG A 248 -14.40 -14.41 -27.65
N TYR A 249 -14.07 -15.70 -27.48
CA TYR A 249 -13.81 -16.27 -26.16
C TYR A 249 -12.47 -15.80 -25.58
N VAL A 250 -11.48 -15.54 -26.44
CA VAL A 250 -10.18 -15.01 -26.02
C VAL A 250 -10.35 -13.62 -25.44
N LEU A 251 -10.87 -12.67 -26.22
CA LEU A 251 -11.06 -11.30 -25.75
C LEU A 251 -12.11 -11.22 -24.64
N GLY A 252 -13.21 -11.98 -24.76
CA GLY A 252 -14.25 -12.02 -23.73
C GLY A 252 -13.72 -12.44 -22.36
N ARG A 253 -12.77 -13.39 -22.32
CA ARG A 253 -12.13 -13.83 -21.07
C ARG A 253 -11.35 -12.71 -20.41
N ASP A 254 -10.55 -11.96 -21.17
CA ASP A 254 -9.76 -10.86 -20.62
C ASP A 254 -10.65 -9.69 -20.19
N VAL A 255 -11.72 -9.43 -20.93
CA VAL A 255 -12.72 -8.41 -20.61
C VAL A 255 -13.43 -8.73 -19.30
N ILE A 256 -13.90 -9.97 -19.10
CA ILE A 256 -14.53 -10.36 -17.84
C ILE A 256 -13.54 -10.23 -16.67
N ALA A 257 -12.31 -10.73 -16.82
CA ALA A 257 -11.30 -10.64 -15.77
C ALA A 257 -10.92 -9.18 -15.45
N ALA A 258 -10.76 -8.33 -16.48
CA ALA A 258 -10.43 -6.93 -16.29
C ALA A 258 -11.58 -6.17 -15.62
N TRP A 259 -12.83 -6.48 -15.97
CA TRP A 259 -14.00 -5.91 -15.33
C TRP A 259 -14.05 -6.25 -13.83
N LEU A 260 -13.86 -7.53 -13.48
CA LEU A 260 -13.81 -7.96 -12.09
C LEU A 260 -12.64 -7.33 -11.32
N ASN A 261 -11.51 -7.11 -11.98
CA ASN A 261 -10.40 -6.37 -11.41
C ASN A 261 -10.77 -4.90 -11.12
N PHE A 262 -11.53 -4.24 -12.01
CA PHE A 262 -12.02 -2.88 -11.78
C PHE A 262 -13.00 -2.81 -10.62
N GLU A 263 -13.96 -3.74 -10.58
CA GLU A 263 -14.94 -3.88 -9.49
C GLU A 263 -14.26 -4.14 -8.14
N ALA A 264 -13.14 -4.88 -8.14
CA ALA A 264 -12.35 -5.08 -6.93
C ALA A 264 -11.59 -3.81 -6.48
N GLY A 265 -11.70 -2.69 -7.20
CA GLY A 265 -11.10 -1.40 -6.84
C GLY A 265 -9.73 -1.13 -7.46
N ASN A 266 -9.28 -1.94 -8.43
CA ASN A 266 -8.04 -1.64 -9.15
C ASN A 266 -8.23 -0.44 -10.10
N ALA A 267 -7.22 0.41 -10.19
CA ALA A 267 -7.31 1.63 -10.99
C ALA A 267 -7.45 1.33 -12.48
N THR A 268 -8.41 2.00 -13.12
CA THR A 268 -8.77 1.77 -14.52
C THR A 268 -8.07 2.74 -15.49
N GLY A 269 -7.50 3.82 -14.97
CA GLY A 269 -6.95 4.93 -15.76
C GLY A 269 -8.02 5.80 -16.43
N ASP A 270 -7.61 6.84 -17.16
CA ASP A 270 -8.53 7.74 -17.86
C ASP A 270 -9.16 7.04 -19.07
N PRO A 271 -10.50 6.89 -19.18
CA PRO A 271 -11.16 6.25 -20.32
C PRO A 271 -10.94 6.95 -21.67
N LEU A 272 -10.41 8.18 -21.68
CA LEU A 272 -10.04 8.91 -22.88
C LEU A 272 -8.58 8.69 -23.31
N ASP A 273 -7.73 8.15 -22.44
CA ASP A 273 -6.34 7.82 -22.76
C ASP A 273 -6.27 6.48 -23.51
N PRO A 274 -5.80 6.43 -24.77
CA PRO A 274 -5.66 5.18 -25.52
C PRO A 274 -4.77 4.13 -24.88
N GLY A 275 -3.91 4.51 -23.92
CA GLY A 275 -3.05 3.62 -23.15
C GLY A 275 -3.71 3.01 -21.91
N SER A 276 -4.88 3.50 -21.48
CA SER A 276 -5.49 3.08 -20.22
C SER A 276 -6.28 1.77 -20.32
N PRO A 277 -6.37 1.00 -19.22
CA PRO A 277 -7.26 -0.15 -19.13
C PRO A 277 -8.72 0.19 -19.46
N ALA A 278 -9.25 1.33 -18.99
CA ALA A 278 -10.62 1.76 -19.25
C ALA A 278 -10.89 2.00 -20.75
N TYR A 279 -9.97 2.65 -21.47
CA TYR A 279 -10.12 2.81 -22.92
C TYR A 279 -10.07 1.46 -23.65
N LYS A 280 -9.18 0.55 -23.24
CA LYS A 280 -9.10 -0.79 -23.82
C LYS A 280 -10.37 -1.60 -23.54
N MET A 281 -10.95 -1.46 -22.35
CA MET A 281 -12.22 -2.08 -21.97
C MET A 281 -13.33 -1.65 -22.91
N ASN A 282 -13.56 -0.34 -23.08
CA ASN A 282 -14.59 0.17 -23.98
C ASN A 282 -14.37 -0.35 -25.42
N LYS A 283 -13.14 -0.29 -25.94
CA LYS A 283 -12.87 -0.80 -27.29
C LYS A 283 -13.05 -2.32 -27.44
N ALA A 284 -12.85 -3.08 -26.36
CA ALA A 284 -13.11 -4.50 -26.34
C ALA A 284 -14.61 -4.82 -26.24
N ILE A 285 -15.38 -4.02 -25.51
CA ILE A 285 -16.84 -4.08 -25.45
C ILE A 285 -17.44 -3.76 -26.82
N ASP A 286 -17.05 -2.65 -27.45
CA ASP A 286 -17.38 -2.29 -28.85
C ASP A 286 -17.15 -3.50 -29.79
N TRP A 287 -15.99 -4.16 -29.68
CA TRP A 287 -15.64 -5.31 -30.51
C TRP A 287 -16.53 -6.52 -30.22
N LEU A 288 -16.81 -6.81 -28.95
CA LEU A 288 -17.67 -7.93 -28.56
C LEU A 288 -19.14 -7.69 -28.92
N GLN A 289 -19.66 -6.46 -28.80
CA GLN A 289 -20.99 -6.11 -29.31
C GLN A 289 -21.09 -6.35 -30.83
N GLN A 290 -20.01 -6.11 -31.58
CA GLN A 290 -20.02 -6.35 -33.02
C GLN A 290 -20.01 -7.84 -33.39
N TYR A 291 -19.30 -8.69 -32.64
CA TYR A 291 -18.99 -10.06 -33.06
C TYR A 291 -19.58 -11.17 -32.17
N ALA A 292 -19.97 -10.85 -30.95
CA ALA A 292 -20.50 -11.77 -29.94
C ALA A 292 -21.98 -11.49 -29.56
N ASP A 293 -22.54 -10.36 -30.00
CA ASP A 293 -23.96 -10.02 -29.93
C ASP A 293 -24.52 -9.99 -31.37
N ALA A 294 -25.13 -11.10 -31.78
CA ALA A 294 -25.55 -11.28 -33.18
C ALA A 294 -26.80 -10.48 -33.55
N ASN A 295 -27.64 -10.13 -32.58
CA ASN A 295 -28.89 -9.39 -32.76
C ASN A 295 -28.78 -7.91 -32.37
N HIS A 296 -27.63 -7.47 -31.87
CA HIS A 296 -27.32 -6.11 -31.45
C HIS A 296 -28.29 -5.57 -30.40
N ASP A 297 -28.66 -6.42 -29.44
CA ASP A 297 -29.54 -6.03 -28.33
C ASP A 297 -28.79 -5.67 -27.03
N GLY A 298 -27.46 -5.65 -27.07
CA GLY A 298 -26.59 -5.39 -25.93
C GLY A 298 -26.38 -6.62 -25.03
N VAL A 299 -26.87 -7.79 -25.44
CA VAL A 299 -26.71 -9.05 -24.73
C VAL A 299 -25.82 -10.00 -25.54
N ALA A 300 -24.69 -10.39 -24.94
CA ALA A 300 -23.80 -11.37 -25.55
C ALA A 300 -24.50 -12.74 -25.65
N ASP A 301 -24.57 -13.29 -26.86
CA ASP A 301 -25.23 -14.57 -27.13
C ASP A 301 -24.32 -15.57 -27.86
N PHE A 302 -23.25 -15.09 -28.50
CA PHE A 302 -22.28 -15.86 -29.28
C PHE A 302 -22.92 -16.72 -30.38
N ASN A 303 -24.18 -16.45 -30.79
CA ASN A 303 -24.95 -17.27 -31.73
C ASN A 303 -24.51 -17.08 -33.21
N GLY A 304 -23.49 -16.27 -33.45
CA GLY A 304 -22.85 -16.06 -34.76
C GLY A 304 -21.69 -17.00 -35.10
N GLN A 305 -21.15 -16.84 -36.31
CA GLN A 305 -19.95 -17.56 -36.77
C GLN A 305 -18.75 -17.27 -35.87
N ALA A 306 -18.00 -18.32 -35.52
CA ALA A 306 -16.77 -18.18 -34.75
C ALA A 306 -15.77 -17.27 -35.47
N ILE A 307 -15.12 -16.37 -34.73
CA ILE A 307 -14.12 -15.47 -35.27
C ILE A 307 -12.76 -16.14 -35.18
N LYS A 308 -12.18 -16.47 -36.34
CA LYS A 308 -10.83 -17.05 -36.36
C LYS A 308 -9.79 -16.00 -36.01
N GLN A 309 -8.76 -16.37 -35.27
CA GLN A 309 -7.67 -15.47 -34.92
C GLN A 309 -6.85 -14.98 -36.14
N ASN A 310 -6.89 -15.67 -37.28
CA ASN A 310 -6.25 -15.18 -38.50
C ASN A 310 -7.17 -14.29 -39.37
N SER A 311 -8.39 -14.00 -38.90
CA SER A 311 -9.33 -13.15 -39.62
C SER A 311 -8.95 -11.67 -39.51
N ALA A 312 -9.41 -10.87 -40.48
CA ALA A 312 -9.24 -9.42 -40.44
C ALA A 312 -9.94 -8.78 -39.23
N ALA A 313 -11.08 -9.34 -38.79
CA ALA A 313 -11.80 -8.88 -37.59
C ALA A 313 -10.93 -8.96 -36.32
N TRP A 314 -10.19 -10.07 -36.16
CA TRP A 314 -9.26 -10.21 -35.03
C TRP A 314 -7.99 -9.40 -35.20
N GLN A 315 -7.33 -9.52 -36.35
CA GLN A 315 -6.03 -8.88 -36.60
C GLN A 315 -6.13 -7.35 -36.70
N GLY A 316 -7.31 -6.81 -37.04
CA GLY A 316 -7.54 -5.38 -37.16
C GLY A 316 -7.62 -4.64 -35.83
N SER A 317 -8.09 -5.29 -34.75
CA SER A 317 -8.26 -4.65 -33.44
C SER A 317 -8.28 -5.63 -32.26
N GLY A 318 -9.01 -6.73 -32.36
CA GLY A 318 -9.18 -7.70 -31.26
C GLY A 318 -7.88 -8.25 -30.67
N ALA A 319 -6.88 -8.53 -31.51
CA ALA A 319 -5.59 -9.05 -31.07
C ALA A 319 -4.85 -8.08 -30.13
N ALA A 320 -4.82 -6.80 -30.47
CA ALA A 320 -4.14 -5.78 -29.68
C ALA A 320 -4.89 -5.49 -28.37
N LEU A 321 -6.23 -5.57 -28.39
CA LEU A 321 -7.06 -5.43 -27.20
C LEU A 321 -6.84 -6.60 -26.23
N HIS A 322 -6.78 -7.83 -26.73
CA HIS A 322 -6.42 -9.01 -25.95
C HIS A 322 -5.04 -8.84 -25.30
N THR A 323 -4.01 -8.49 -26.08
CA THR A 323 -2.67 -8.30 -25.52
C THR A 323 -2.65 -7.26 -24.39
N ALA A 324 -3.36 -6.14 -24.56
CA ALA A 324 -3.38 -5.09 -23.55
C ALA A 324 -4.14 -5.50 -22.28
N LEU A 325 -5.32 -6.11 -22.40
CA LEU A 325 -6.12 -6.52 -21.25
C LEU A 325 -5.53 -7.76 -20.55
N ASP A 326 -4.90 -8.68 -21.28
CA ASP A 326 -4.15 -9.80 -20.70
C ASP A 326 -2.94 -9.30 -19.89
N GLU A 327 -2.18 -8.31 -20.40
CA GLU A 327 -1.11 -7.67 -19.64
C GLU A 327 -1.64 -7.03 -18.36
N TYR A 328 -2.76 -6.28 -18.44
CA TYR A 328 -3.37 -5.67 -17.27
C TYR A 328 -3.81 -6.71 -16.25
N ASN A 329 -4.49 -7.77 -16.66
CA ASN A 329 -4.97 -8.80 -15.73
C ASN A 329 -3.84 -9.54 -15.03
N ASN A 330 -2.70 -9.73 -15.70
CA ASN A 330 -1.57 -10.48 -15.17
C ASN A 330 -0.61 -9.61 -14.35
N HIS A 331 -0.50 -8.32 -14.68
CA HIS A 331 0.57 -7.44 -14.17
C HIS A 331 0.10 -6.06 -13.68
N GLY A 332 -1.18 -5.72 -13.86
CA GLY A 332 -1.71 -4.38 -13.57
C GLY A 332 -1.16 -3.29 -14.49
N SER A 333 -0.51 -3.65 -15.60
CA SER A 333 0.13 -2.72 -16.53
C SER A 333 -0.38 -2.86 -17.97
N ILE A 334 -0.25 -1.79 -18.74
CA ILE A 334 -0.43 -1.82 -20.21
C ILE A 334 0.73 -1.08 -20.85
N GLY A 335 1.47 -1.75 -21.74
CA GLY A 335 2.61 -1.14 -22.44
C GLY A 335 3.70 -0.67 -21.47
N GLY A 336 3.83 -1.32 -20.31
CA GLY A 336 4.79 -0.95 -19.27
C GLY A 336 4.38 0.22 -18.37
N VAL A 337 3.21 0.83 -18.58
CA VAL A 337 2.62 1.79 -17.63
C VAL A 337 1.83 1.02 -16.59
N VAL A 338 2.17 1.20 -15.32
CA VAL A 338 1.50 0.53 -14.19
C VAL A 338 0.27 1.33 -13.77
N PHE A 339 -0.87 0.64 -13.69
CA PHE A 339 -2.14 1.20 -13.22
C PHE A 339 -2.53 0.59 -11.87
N ALA A 340 -2.25 -0.69 -11.66
CA ALA A 340 -2.53 -1.41 -10.43
C ALA A 340 -1.37 -2.34 -10.05
N GLY A 341 -1.31 -2.75 -8.79
CA GLY A 341 -0.45 -3.86 -8.40
C GLY A 341 -0.89 -5.18 -9.05
N SER A 342 -0.07 -6.22 -8.95
CA SER A 342 -0.47 -7.58 -9.31
C SER A 342 -0.75 -8.36 -8.03
N GLY A 343 -1.95 -8.91 -7.89
CA GLY A 343 -2.30 -9.74 -6.74
C GLY A 343 -1.55 -11.07 -6.71
N ASP A 344 -0.98 -11.47 -7.84
CA ASP A 344 -0.16 -12.68 -7.98
C ASP A 344 1.33 -12.40 -7.73
N ASP A 345 1.69 -11.15 -7.41
CA ASP A 345 3.05 -10.79 -7.03
C ASP A 345 3.40 -11.35 -5.65
N LEU A 346 4.61 -11.93 -5.54
CA LEU A 346 5.06 -12.57 -4.31
C LEU A 346 5.25 -11.57 -3.18
N LEU A 347 5.69 -10.34 -3.48
CA LEU A 347 5.81 -9.28 -2.47
C LEU A 347 4.43 -8.89 -1.97
N PHE A 348 3.47 -8.74 -2.87
CA PHE A 348 2.07 -8.43 -2.53
C PHE A 348 1.48 -9.46 -1.56
N THR A 349 1.52 -10.74 -1.94
CA THR A 349 0.97 -11.85 -1.15
C THR A 349 1.70 -12.02 0.20
N THR A 350 3.03 -11.96 0.20
CA THR A 350 3.83 -12.11 1.44
C THR A 350 3.54 -10.99 2.45
N MET A 351 3.42 -9.75 1.98
CA MET A 351 3.19 -8.61 2.87
C MET A 351 1.79 -8.64 3.45
N LEU A 352 0.76 -8.91 2.64
CA LEU A 352 -0.60 -8.93 3.16
C LEU A 352 -0.84 -10.10 4.13
N THR A 353 -0.18 -11.23 3.93
CA THR A 353 -0.19 -12.34 4.89
C THR A 353 0.46 -11.95 6.20
N ARG A 354 1.64 -11.33 6.14
CA ARG A 354 2.35 -10.89 7.34
C ARG A 354 1.59 -9.81 8.12
N PHE A 355 0.98 -8.85 7.43
CA PHE A 355 0.13 -7.85 8.07
C PHE A 355 -1.00 -8.50 8.88
N HIS A 356 -1.70 -9.49 8.31
CA HIS A 356 -2.77 -10.17 9.02
C HIS A 356 -2.27 -11.05 10.17
N GLU A 357 -1.12 -11.72 10.03
CA GLU A 357 -0.50 -12.48 11.11
C GLU A 357 -0.08 -11.59 12.28
N ASP A 358 0.50 -10.43 11.99
CA ASP A 358 1.06 -9.53 13.01
C ASP A 358 -0.02 -8.59 13.62
N ALA A 359 -1.05 -8.19 12.86
CA ALA A 359 -2.08 -7.24 13.30
C ALA A 359 -3.32 -7.88 13.95
N LEU A 360 -3.63 -9.15 13.64
CA LEU A 360 -4.82 -9.85 14.16
C LEU A 360 -4.51 -10.90 15.25
N ALA A 361 -3.25 -11.05 15.65
CA ALA A 361 -2.81 -11.94 16.74
C ALA A 361 -2.91 -11.27 18.13
#